data_AF-A0AAW2SE39-F1
#
_entry.id   AF-A0AAW2SE39-F1
#
_cell.length_a   1.000
_cell.length_b   1.000
_cell.length_c   1.000
_cell.angle_alpha   90.00
_cell.angle_beta   90.00
_cell.angle_gamma   90.00
#
_symmetry.space_group_name_H-M   'P 1'
#
loop_
_entity.id
_entity.type
_entity.pdbx_description
1 polymer ?
#
loop_
_entity_poly.entity_id
_entity_poly.type
_entity_poly.pdbx_seq_one_letter_code
_entity_poly.pdbx_strand_id
1 'polypeptide(L)'
;MTPFSVLLFQFYPLLLLPLLLQSSVSHKIPRLSTHNKEALILRNPDDVISTSAISKDSKTHFYTQTLDHFNYAPQSYATFRQRYVVNSKYWGGPSSNSPIFAYLGAEAPLDEDLEVIGFLNDNAPHFKSLSVYIEHRFYGKSVPFGSMEKAMKNGTLRGYFSSAQAIADYAEVLLHVKHKFAAHYSPIIVVGGSYGGKLASWFRLKYPHIALGALASSAPILYFDNITPQNGYYSIVTKDFKTCSEIVMQIGRGENDTMFPAYPFDLHEFIKTCKDIYGIPPRPHWITTYYGGHDIKLILSRFGSNIIFSNGLRDPYSSGGVLEDLSESIVAVTTPKGSHCLDILNSDKTDPDWLIMQRKKEIEIEDGLKTYYADILPKRYI
;
A
#
# COMPACT_ATOMS: atom_id res chain seq x y z
N MET A 1 74.47 59.07 1.76
CA MET A 1 74.45 57.64 1.35
C MET A 1 73.56 56.91 2.35
N THR A 2 72.34 56.54 1.93
CA THR A 2 71.26 55.82 2.67
C THR A 2 70.79 56.44 4.01
N PRO A 3 69.46 56.47 4.31
CA PRO A 3 68.59 55.30 4.30
C PRO A 3 67.27 55.45 3.54
N PHE A 4 66.78 54.30 3.05
CA PHE A 4 65.48 54.10 2.44
C PHE A 4 64.41 53.97 3.54
N SER A 5 63.33 54.76 3.45
CA SER A 5 62.08 54.56 4.21
C SER A 5 61.23 53.49 3.54
N VAL A 6 60.97 52.39 4.24
CA VAL A 6 60.03 51.33 3.81
C VAL A 6 58.69 51.56 4.52
N LEU A 7 57.65 51.89 3.75
CA LEU A 7 56.27 51.93 4.21
C LEU A 7 55.75 50.51 4.48
N LEU A 8 55.34 50.26 5.72
CA LEU A 8 54.60 49.07 6.14
C LEU A 8 53.14 49.17 5.68
N PHE A 9 52.77 48.44 4.63
CA PHE A 9 51.38 48.14 4.31
C PHE A 9 50.90 46.96 5.15
N GLN A 10 49.96 47.22 6.07
CA GLN A 10 49.24 46.20 6.83
C GLN A 10 48.29 45.44 5.90
N PHE A 11 48.59 44.17 5.61
CA PHE A 11 47.64 43.23 5.03
C PHE A 11 46.87 42.53 6.15
N TYR A 12 45.60 42.91 6.34
CA TYR A 12 44.63 42.09 7.08
C TYR A 12 44.26 40.87 6.22
N PRO A 13 44.44 39.62 6.69
CA PRO A 13 43.86 38.48 5.99
C PRO A 13 42.36 38.43 6.29
N LEU A 14 41.54 38.64 5.27
CA LEU A 14 40.11 38.29 5.32
C LEU A 14 39.99 36.78 5.56
N LEU A 15 39.63 36.40 6.78
CA LEU A 15 39.11 35.08 7.12
C LEU A 15 37.75 34.90 6.43
N LEU A 16 37.78 34.41 5.19
CA LEU A 16 36.61 33.82 4.54
C LEU A 16 36.31 32.48 5.25
N LEU A 17 35.46 32.52 6.27
CA LEU A 17 34.79 31.32 6.76
C LEU A 17 33.98 30.74 5.60
N PRO A 18 34.23 29.49 5.15
CA PRO A 18 33.31 28.85 4.25
C PRO A 18 32.03 28.60 5.05
N LEU A 19 30.97 29.33 4.71
CA LEU A 19 29.60 28.93 5.07
C LEU A 19 29.42 27.53 4.47
N LEU A 20 29.56 26.51 5.32
CA LEU A 20 29.02 25.19 5.03
C LEU A 20 27.50 25.37 4.96
N LEU A 21 26.99 25.66 3.76
CA LEU A 21 25.64 25.31 3.37
C LEU A 21 25.56 23.78 3.52
N GLN A 22 25.23 23.32 4.72
CA GLN A 22 24.64 22.02 4.90
C GLN A 22 23.36 22.07 4.09
N SER A 23 23.43 21.59 2.85
CA SER A 23 22.25 21.12 2.16
C SER A 23 21.65 20.06 3.07
N SER A 24 20.56 20.42 3.73
CA SER A 24 19.71 19.45 4.38
C SER A 24 19.24 18.51 3.29
N VAL A 25 19.90 17.36 3.16
CA VAL A 25 19.43 16.26 2.34
C VAL A 25 18.08 15.89 2.95
N SER A 26 17.00 16.35 2.33
CA SER A 26 15.65 15.93 2.67
C SER A 26 15.63 14.42 2.52
N HIS A 27 15.65 13.71 3.66
CA HIS A 27 15.65 12.25 3.69
C HIS A 27 14.28 11.78 3.21
N LYS A 28 14.19 11.41 1.92
CA LYS A 28 12.97 10.85 1.33
C LYS A 28 12.67 9.52 2.01
N ILE A 29 11.50 9.42 2.65
CA ILE A 29 11.00 8.15 3.17
C ILE A 29 10.69 7.25 1.97
N PRO A 30 11.22 6.01 1.95
CA PRO A 30 10.98 5.07 0.87
C PRO A 30 9.49 4.80 0.68
N ARG A 31 9.01 4.87 -0.56
CA ARG A 31 7.63 4.55 -0.95
C ARG A 31 7.63 3.43 -1.97
N LEU A 32 6.86 2.39 -1.65
CA LEU A 32 6.71 1.24 -2.52
C LEU A 32 5.86 1.57 -3.77
N SER A 33 5.05 2.65 -3.79
CA SER A 33 4.32 3.13 -4.99
C SER A 33 4.96 4.37 -5.65
N THR A 34 4.45 4.80 -6.83
CA THR A 34 5.02 5.93 -7.61
C THR A 34 4.53 7.31 -7.16
N HIS A 35 3.79 7.40 -6.05
CA HIS A 35 3.08 8.63 -5.74
C HIS A 35 3.58 9.41 -4.54
N ASN A 36 3.54 10.73 -4.72
CA ASN A 36 3.46 11.74 -3.66
C ASN A 36 2.03 11.78 -3.07
N LYS A 37 1.94 12.19 -1.80
CA LYS A 37 0.73 12.13 -0.95
C LYS A 37 -0.52 12.83 -1.52
N GLU A 38 -0.36 13.71 -2.49
CA GLU A 38 -1.45 14.55 -3.03
C GLU A 38 -2.45 13.76 -3.89
N ALA A 39 -2.08 12.58 -4.41
CA ALA A 39 -2.95 11.82 -5.32
C ALA A 39 -4.07 11.01 -4.63
N LEU A 40 -4.04 10.84 -3.31
CA LEU A 40 -5.18 10.31 -2.54
C LEU A 40 -6.30 11.36 -2.38
N ILE A 41 -6.01 12.63 -2.68
CA ILE A 41 -6.90 13.77 -2.44
C ILE A 41 -7.07 14.54 -3.75
N LEU A 42 -7.89 14.01 -4.65
CA LEU A 42 -8.58 14.83 -5.67
C LEU A 42 -10.05 15.04 -5.24
N ARG A 43 -10.25 15.44 -3.98
CA ARG A 43 -11.40 16.26 -3.58
C ARG A 43 -10.94 17.73 -3.62
N ASN A 44 -11.86 18.63 -3.95
CA ASN A 44 -11.56 20.06 -4.11
C ASN A 44 -10.75 20.60 -2.91
N PRO A 45 -9.77 21.51 -3.13
CA PRO A 45 -9.00 22.14 -2.06
C PRO A 45 -9.86 22.88 -1.02
N ASP A 46 -11.11 23.19 -1.35
CA ASP A 46 -12.07 23.88 -0.49
C ASP A 46 -12.81 22.95 0.50
N ASP A 47 -12.66 21.63 0.38
CA ASP A 47 -13.32 20.63 1.26
C ASP A 47 -12.48 20.21 2.47
N VAL A 48 -11.47 21.01 2.87
CA VAL A 48 -10.71 20.78 4.11
C VAL A 48 -11.59 21.09 5.32
N ILE A 49 -12.49 20.15 5.62
CA ILE A 49 -13.27 20.11 6.85
C ILE A 49 -12.33 19.71 7.97
N SER A 50 -12.01 20.70 8.81
CA SER A 50 -11.78 20.61 10.25
C SER A 50 -11.19 19.30 10.78
N THR A 51 -9.92 19.36 11.18
CA THR A 51 -9.26 18.46 12.13
C THR A 51 -10.14 18.12 13.34
N SER A 52 -10.67 16.90 13.37
CA SER A 52 -10.84 16.04 14.57
C SER A 52 -11.95 15.00 14.37
N ALA A 53 -11.54 13.74 14.22
CA ALA A 53 -11.86 12.67 15.17
C ALA A 53 -11.66 11.31 14.48
N ILE A 54 -10.60 10.60 14.87
CA ILE A 54 -10.70 9.14 14.99
C ILE A 54 -12.04 8.88 15.68
N SER A 55 -12.96 8.18 15.00
CA SER A 55 -14.25 7.79 15.58
C SER A 55 -14.04 7.39 17.03
N LYS A 56 -14.83 7.93 17.97
CA LYS A 56 -14.76 7.54 19.40
C LYS A 56 -14.84 6.01 19.60
N ASP A 57 -15.36 5.31 18.60
CA ASP A 57 -15.57 3.87 18.59
C ASP A 57 -14.33 3.06 18.12
N SER A 58 -13.30 3.73 17.57
CA SER A 58 -12.04 3.13 17.13
C SER A 58 -11.00 3.09 18.26
N LYS A 59 -10.48 1.90 18.55
CA LYS A 59 -9.48 1.66 19.59
C LYS A 59 -8.14 1.25 18.99
N THR A 60 -7.09 2.01 19.32
CA THR A 60 -5.71 1.69 18.93
C THR A 60 -5.13 0.62 19.83
N HIS A 61 -4.50 -0.36 19.20
CA HIS A 61 -3.81 -1.46 19.84
C HIS A 61 -2.42 -1.65 19.20
N PHE A 62 -1.59 -2.45 19.87
CA PHE A 62 -0.29 -2.84 19.38
C PHE A 62 -0.09 -4.33 19.59
N TYR A 63 0.25 -5.03 18.51
CA TYR A 63 0.65 -6.42 18.49
C TYR A 63 2.18 -6.50 18.65
N THR A 64 2.67 -7.47 19.42
CA THR A 64 4.11 -7.74 19.52
C THR A 64 4.48 -8.64 18.36
N GLN A 65 5.01 -8.03 17.30
CA GLN A 65 5.25 -8.67 16.01
C GLN A 65 6.65 -9.23 15.92
N THR A 66 6.79 -10.42 15.34
CA THR A 66 8.09 -11.02 15.01
C THR A 66 8.80 -10.17 13.95
N LEU A 67 10.08 -9.86 14.16
CA LEU A 67 10.85 -9.04 13.24
C LEU A 67 11.02 -9.74 11.89
N ASP A 68 11.33 -11.03 11.94
CA ASP A 68 11.67 -11.84 10.77
C ASP A 68 10.91 -13.16 10.76
N HIS A 69 9.97 -13.27 9.84
CA HIS A 69 9.10 -14.44 9.65
C HIS A 69 9.76 -15.59 8.88
N PHE A 70 10.94 -15.38 8.29
CA PHE A 70 11.51 -16.29 7.29
C PHE A 70 12.88 -16.86 7.69
N ASN A 71 13.32 -16.64 8.92
CA ASN A 71 14.57 -17.16 9.45
C ASN A 71 14.42 -17.50 10.94
N TYR A 72 15.21 -18.47 11.40
CA TYR A 72 15.16 -19.02 12.76
C TYR A 72 16.43 -18.72 13.58
N ALA A 73 17.29 -17.83 13.08
CA ALA A 73 18.45 -17.38 13.84
C ALA A 73 18.03 -16.62 15.11
N PRO A 74 18.84 -16.59 16.19
CA PRO A 74 18.45 -15.96 17.45
C PRO A 74 17.94 -14.51 17.33
N GLN A 75 18.54 -13.74 16.42
CA GLN A 75 18.15 -12.36 16.13
C GLN A 75 16.81 -12.21 15.41
N SER A 76 16.35 -13.26 14.71
CA SER A 76 15.08 -13.26 13.96
C SER A 76 13.87 -13.25 14.90
N TYR A 77 14.02 -13.77 16.13
CA TYR A 77 13.01 -13.71 17.19
C TYR A 77 12.89 -12.34 17.88
N ALA A 78 13.69 -11.35 17.48
CA ALA A 78 13.48 -9.98 17.94
C ALA A 78 12.05 -9.53 17.59
N THR A 79 11.46 -8.68 18.41
CA THR A 79 10.08 -8.22 18.21
C THR A 79 9.98 -6.71 18.14
N PHE A 80 8.94 -6.20 17.48
CA PHE A 80 8.57 -4.79 17.50
C PHE A 80 7.06 -4.63 17.73
N ARG A 81 6.62 -3.41 18.06
CA ARG A 81 5.20 -3.11 18.29
C ARG A 81 4.58 -2.68 16.97
N GLN A 82 3.70 -3.50 16.40
CA GLN A 82 2.93 -3.16 15.21
C GLN A 82 1.54 -2.63 15.60
N ARG A 83 1.21 -1.45 15.14
CA ARG A 83 -0.06 -0.79 15.40
C ARG A 83 -1.18 -1.43 14.58
N TYR A 84 -2.32 -1.63 15.23
CA TYR A 84 -3.58 -1.91 14.56
C TYR A 84 -4.72 -1.19 15.27
N VAL A 85 -5.78 -0.85 14.56
CA VAL A 85 -6.96 -0.16 15.10
C VAL A 85 -8.18 -1.03 14.86
N VAL A 86 -9.04 -1.13 15.87
CA VAL A 86 -10.27 -1.91 15.80
C VAL A 86 -11.46 -1.01 16.06
N ASN A 87 -12.48 -1.11 15.22
CA ASN A 87 -13.80 -0.54 15.46
C ASN A 87 -14.82 -1.69 15.55
N SER A 88 -15.46 -1.80 16.72
CA SER A 88 -16.41 -2.88 17.05
C SER A 88 -17.85 -2.40 17.18
N LYS A 89 -18.14 -1.14 16.82
CA LYS A 89 -19.44 -0.49 17.01
C LYS A 89 -20.62 -1.29 16.46
N TYR A 90 -20.46 -1.85 15.27
CA TYR A 90 -21.53 -2.59 14.57
C TYR A 90 -21.29 -4.10 14.54
N TRP A 91 -20.25 -4.58 15.22
CA TRP A 91 -19.86 -5.97 15.13
C TRP A 91 -20.90 -6.87 15.81
N GLY A 92 -21.44 -7.83 15.07
CA GLY A 92 -22.46 -8.77 15.54
C GLY A 92 -21.93 -9.88 16.47
N GLY A 93 -20.63 -9.87 16.76
CA GLY A 93 -19.98 -10.79 17.69
C GLY A 93 -19.61 -12.15 17.08
N PRO A 94 -18.94 -13.00 17.86
CA PRO A 94 -18.44 -14.28 17.38
C PRO A 94 -19.56 -15.32 17.18
N SER A 95 -20.64 -15.26 17.97
CA SER A 95 -21.75 -16.22 17.90
C SER A 95 -22.52 -16.18 16.59
N SER A 96 -22.52 -15.04 15.90
CA SER A 96 -23.13 -14.86 14.58
C SER A 96 -22.14 -15.09 13.44
N ASN A 97 -20.89 -15.47 13.75
CA ASN A 97 -19.77 -15.52 12.81
C ASN A 97 -19.65 -14.23 11.99
N SER A 98 -19.94 -13.08 12.60
CA SER A 98 -19.89 -11.78 11.94
C SER A 98 -18.52 -11.55 11.30
N PRO A 99 -18.45 -11.12 10.04
CA PRO A 99 -17.20 -10.98 9.30
C PRO A 99 -16.24 -9.97 9.93
N ILE A 100 -14.97 -10.12 9.63
CA ILE A 100 -13.92 -9.15 9.93
C ILE A 100 -13.55 -8.49 8.60
N PHE A 101 -13.69 -7.18 8.49
CA PHE A 101 -13.17 -6.42 7.37
C PHE A 101 -11.83 -5.80 7.77
N ALA A 102 -10.78 -6.10 7.01
CA ALA A 102 -9.42 -5.78 7.37
C ALA A 102 -8.73 -4.93 6.30
N TYR A 103 -8.43 -3.67 6.62
CA TYR A 103 -7.62 -2.81 5.76
C TYR A 103 -6.13 -3.11 5.96
N LEU A 104 -5.45 -3.48 4.88
CA LEU A 104 -4.02 -3.74 4.88
C LEU A 104 -3.29 -2.45 4.53
N GLY A 105 -2.68 -1.82 5.54
CA GLY A 105 -1.97 -0.55 5.39
C GLY A 105 -0.91 -0.58 4.29
N ALA A 106 -0.75 0.56 3.62
CA ALA A 106 0.18 0.72 2.52
C ALA A 106 1.45 1.47 3.00
N GLU A 107 2.01 2.34 2.17
CA GLU A 107 3.25 3.08 2.41
C GLU A 107 3.09 4.37 3.22
N ALA A 108 2.23 4.37 4.24
CA ALA A 108 1.91 5.54 5.04
C ALA A 108 1.60 5.21 6.50
N PRO A 109 1.74 6.20 7.41
CA PRO A 109 1.14 6.10 8.75
C PRO A 109 -0.36 5.89 8.66
N LEU A 110 -0.88 5.00 9.50
CA LEU A 110 -2.30 4.65 9.53
C LEU A 110 -3.23 5.82 9.96
N ASP A 111 -2.68 6.91 10.51
CA ASP A 111 -3.50 8.02 11.02
C ASP A 111 -4.37 8.65 9.93
N GLU A 112 -3.82 8.87 8.73
CA GLU A 112 -4.55 9.43 7.58
C GLU A 112 -5.55 8.40 7.02
N ASP A 113 -5.16 7.12 6.93
CA ASP A 113 -6.04 6.06 6.42
C ASP A 113 -7.32 5.91 7.26
N LEU A 114 -7.24 6.10 8.58
CA LEU A 114 -8.41 6.03 9.47
C LEU A 114 -9.43 7.14 9.20
N GLU A 115 -9.00 8.26 8.63
CA GLU A 115 -9.87 9.39 8.31
C GLU A 115 -10.49 9.25 6.92
N VAL A 116 -9.78 8.68 5.95
CA VAL A 116 -10.22 8.66 4.54
C VAL A 116 -10.78 7.32 4.07
N ILE A 117 -10.32 6.19 4.63
CA ILE A 117 -10.75 4.86 4.22
C ILE A 117 -12.04 4.46 4.94
N GLY A 118 -13.15 4.78 4.30
CA GLY A 118 -14.50 4.59 4.83
C GLY A 118 -15.13 3.23 4.56
N PHE A 119 -14.68 2.50 3.53
CA PHE A 119 -15.31 1.24 3.09
C PHE A 119 -15.67 0.30 4.23
N LEU A 120 -14.73 0.07 5.16
CA LEU A 120 -14.94 -0.82 6.29
C LEU A 120 -16.08 -0.33 7.19
N ASN A 121 -16.03 0.94 7.59
CA ASN A 121 -16.98 1.52 8.53
C ASN A 121 -18.37 1.76 7.90
N ASP A 122 -18.42 2.14 6.63
CA ASP A 122 -19.65 2.38 5.89
C ASP A 122 -20.44 1.09 5.69
N ASN A 123 -19.73 -0.03 5.51
CA ASN A 123 -20.33 -1.35 5.29
C ASN A 123 -20.53 -2.16 6.59
N ALA A 124 -19.87 -1.77 7.69
CA ALA A 124 -20.00 -2.46 8.97
C ALA A 124 -21.45 -2.59 9.50
N PRO A 125 -22.36 -1.60 9.38
CA PRO A 125 -23.76 -1.74 9.77
C PRO A 125 -24.52 -2.83 9.01
N HIS A 126 -24.23 -3.00 7.72
CA HIS A 126 -24.84 -3.99 6.83
C HIS A 126 -24.33 -5.39 7.15
N PHE A 127 -23.01 -5.56 7.15
CA PHE A 127 -22.39 -6.86 7.37
C PHE A 127 -22.36 -7.30 8.83
N LYS A 128 -22.63 -6.39 9.76
CA LYS A 128 -22.34 -6.52 11.20
C LYS A 128 -20.87 -6.85 11.44
N SER A 129 -19.97 -6.20 10.69
CA SER A 129 -18.55 -6.57 10.65
C SER A 129 -17.72 -5.93 11.76
N LEU A 130 -16.59 -6.56 12.09
CA LEU A 130 -15.51 -5.97 12.87
C LEU A 130 -14.55 -5.27 11.91
N SER A 131 -14.37 -3.96 12.04
CA SER A 131 -13.40 -3.23 11.22
C SER A 131 -12.02 -3.28 11.87
N VAL A 132 -11.01 -3.69 11.11
CA VAL A 132 -9.61 -3.78 11.56
C VAL A 132 -8.73 -3.05 10.55
N TYR A 133 -7.98 -2.07 11.01
CA TYR A 133 -6.99 -1.36 10.20
C TYR A 133 -5.59 -1.74 10.71
N ILE A 134 -4.73 -2.26 9.85
CA ILE A 134 -3.40 -2.74 10.27
C ILE A 134 -2.33 -1.88 9.63
N GLU A 135 -1.45 -1.29 10.46
CA GLU A 135 -0.37 -0.45 9.96
C GLU A 135 0.75 -1.32 9.40
N HIS A 136 1.28 -0.91 8.24
CA HIS A 136 2.41 -1.58 7.60
C HIS A 136 3.68 -1.42 8.44
N ARG A 137 4.49 -2.48 8.54
CA ARG A 137 5.82 -2.39 9.16
C ARG A 137 6.65 -1.28 8.52
N PHE A 138 7.48 -0.59 9.30
CA PHE A 138 8.30 0.55 8.89
C PHE A 138 7.55 1.86 8.61
N TYR A 139 6.23 1.91 8.75
CA TYR A 139 5.46 3.15 8.63
C TYR A 139 4.79 3.54 9.95
N GLY A 140 4.54 4.86 10.09
CA GLY A 140 3.89 5.45 11.25
C GLY A 140 4.53 5.05 12.59
N LYS A 141 3.75 4.34 13.41
CA LYS A 141 4.15 3.90 14.76
C LYS A 141 4.66 2.46 14.78
N SER A 142 4.73 1.80 13.61
CA SER A 142 5.04 0.38 13.45
C SER A 142 6.45 0.18 12.91
N VAL A 143 7.43 0.87 13.48
CA VAL A 143 8.81 0.85 12.99
C VAL A 143 9.70 -0.01 13.88
N PRO A 144 10.34 -1.06 13.34
CA PRO A 144 11.40 -1.76 14.04
C PRO A 144 12.56 -0.79 14.33
N PHE A 145 12.89 -0.60 15.61
CA PHE A 145 14.07 0.13 16.07
C PHE A 145 14.06 1.65 15.86
N GLY A 146 12.93 2.30 16.14
CA GLY A 146 12.86 3.74 16.39
C GLY A 146 12.22 4.54 15.26
N SER A 147 12.94 4.80 14.17
CA SER A 147 12.40 5.58 13.04
C SER A 147 12.77 4.98 11.69
N MET A 148 11.91 5.21 10.69
CA MET A 148 12.09 4.70 9.32
C MET A 148 13.42 5.15 8.74
N GLU A 149 13.79 6.41 8.97
CA GLU A 149 15.08 6.96 8.54
C GLU A 149 16.27 6.18 9.13
N LYS A 150 16.25 5.88 10.43
CA LYS A 150 17.31 5.09 11.08
C LYS A 150 17.34 3.66 10.56
N ALA A 151 16.17 3.06 10.39
CA ALA A 151 16.05 1.70 9.89
C ALA A 151 16.57 1.58 8.46
N MET A 152 16.30 2.58 7.60
CA MET A 152 16.79 2.61 6.22
C MET A 152 18.29 2.89 6.11
N LYS A 153 18.94 3.51 7.11
CA LYS A 153 20.41 3.67 7.15
C LYS A 153 21.12 2.37 7.55
N ASN A 154 20.43 1.43 8.18
CA ASN A 154 20.98 0.15 8.62
C ASN A 154 20.67 -0.97 7.60
N GLY A 155 21.68 -1.48 6.91
CA GLY A 155 21.51 -2.51 5.88
C GLY A 155 20.83 -3.80 6.37
N THR A 156 21.07 -4.20 7.62
CA THR A 156 20.43 -5.36 8.24
C THR A 156 18.95 -5.12 8.46
N LEU A 157 18.57 -3.96 9.03
CA LEU A 157 17.17 -3.63 9.30
C LEU A 157 16.38 -3.45 8.02
N ARG A 158 17.00 -2.86 7.00
CA ARG A 158 16.40 -2.73 5.67
C ARG A 158 16.03 -4.07 5.05
N GLY A 159 16.74 -5.15 5.38
CA GLY A 159 16.42 -6.50 4.93
C GLY A 159 15.02 -6.98 5.36
N TYR A 160 14.48 -6.45 6.47
CA TYR A 160 13.15 -6.79 6.96
C TYR A 160 12.03 -5.92 6.37
N PHE A 161 12.37 -4.93 5.54
CA PHE A 161 11.42 -4.08 4.84
C PHE A 161 11.07 -4.70 3.48
N SER A 162 10.08 -5.59 3.47
CA SER A 162 9.59 -6.26 2.26
C SER A 162 8.10 -6.57 2.33
N SER A 163 7.46 -6.70 1.16
CA SER A 163 6.04 -7.08 1.06
C SER A 163 5.76 -8.46 1.64
N ALA A 164 6.70 -9.42 1.49
CA ALA A 164 6.55 -10.76 2.04
C ALA A 164 6.46 -10.75 3.58
N GLN A 165 7.33 -9.97 4.22
CA GLN A 165 7.30 -9.80 5.67
C GLN A 165 6.02 -9.08 6.13
N ALA A 166 5.57 -8.07 5.38
CA ALA A 166 4.35 -7.33 5.70
C ALA A 166 3.08 -8.19 5.59
N ILE A 167 2.94 -9.04 4.57
CA ILE A 167 1.77 -9.94 4.50
C ILE A 167 1.82 -11.02 5.59
N ALA A 168 3.00 -11.46 6.02
CA ALA A 168 3.13 -12.35 7.19
C ALA A 168 2.73 -11.63 8.49
N ASP A 169 3.07 -10.35 8.64
CA ASP A 169 2.60 -9.54 9.77
C ASP A 169 1.08 -9.47 9.84
N TYR A 170 0.44 -9.19 8.70
CA TYR A 170 -1.01 -9.12 8.61
C TYR A 170 -1.66 -10.44 9.00
N ALA A 171 -1.05 -11.57 8.63
CA ALA A 171 -1.53 -12.89 9.02
C ALA A 171 -1.50 -13.06 10.54
N GLU A 172 -0.38 -12.76 11.20
CA GLU A 172 -0.27 -12.84 12.66
C GLU A 172 -1.25 -11.90 13.38
N VAL A 173 -1.37 -10.65 12.93
CA VAL A 173 -2.32 -9.69 13.53
C VAL A 173 -3.76 -10.16 13.37
N LEU A 174 -4.14 -10.67 12.19
CA LEU A 174 -5.50 -11.16 11.96
C LEU A 174 -5.82 -12.39 12.80
N LEU A 175 -4.89 -13.35 12.92
CA LEU A 175 -5.06 -14.52 13.78
C LEU A 175 -5.13 -14.12 15.26
N HIS A 176 -4.30 -13.16 15.69
CA HIS A 176 -4.38 -12.57 17.02
C HIS A 176 -5.75 -11.92 17.28
N VAL A 177 -6.27 -11.16 16.33
CA VAL A 177 -7.61 -10.55 16.43
C VAL A 177 -8.68 -11.63 16.52
N LYS A 178 -8.64 -12.69 15.68
CA LYS A 178 -9.60 -13.80 15.78
C LYS A 178 -9.59 -14.41 17.17
N HIS A 179 -8.42 -14.67 17.74
CA HIS A 179 -8.30 -15.23 19.09
C HIS A 179 -8.82 -14.26 20.16
N LYS A 180 -8.36 -13.00 20.12
CA LYS A 180 -8.71 -11.96 21.10
C LYS A 180 -10.23 -11.70 21.17
N PHE A 181 -10.92 -11.84 20.05
CA PHE A 181 -12.36 -11.62 19.94
C PHE A 181 -13.18 -12.92 19.91
N ALA A 182 -12.56 -14.08 20.18
CA ALA A 182 -13.17 -15.41 20.06
C ALA A 182 -13.87 -15.65 18.69
N ALA A 183 -13.40 -14.96 17.65
CA ALA A 183 -13.99 -14.89 16.32
C ALA A 183 -13.40 -15.94 15.38
N HIS A 184 -13.15 -17.17 15.87
CA HIS A 184 -12.42 -18.22 15.15
C HIS A 184 -13.03 -18.57 13.79
N TYR A 185 -14.36 -18.51 13.69
CA TYR A 185 -15.13 -18.81 12.48
C TYR A 185 -15.62 -17.58 11.74
N SER A 186 -15.32 -16.36 12.22
CA SER A 186 -15.62 -15.17 11.45
C SER A 186 -14.80 -15.18 10.14
N PRO A 187 -15.44 -15.04 8.98
CA PRO A 187 -14.71 -14.88 7.72
C PRO A 187 -14.00 -13.52 7.72
N ILE A 188 -12.81 -13.47 7.11
CA ILE A 188 -12.05 -12.24 6.95
C ILE A 188 -12.11 -11.81 5.48
N ILE A 189 -12.48 -10.56 5.22
CA ILE A 189 -12.29 -9.93 3.90
C ILE A 189 -11.20 -8.88 4.05
N VAL A 190 -10.16 -8.97 3.23
CA VAL A 190 -9.05 -8.00 3.23
C VAL A 190 -9.25 -6.95 2.15
N VAL A 191 -8.99 -5.69 2.49
CA VAL A 191 -9.22 -4.53 1.62
C VAL A 191 -7.93 -3.73 1.54
N GLY A 192 -7.61 -3.19 0.36
CA GLY A 192 -6.51 -2.25 0.22
C GLY A 192 -6.56 -1.49 -1.09
N GLY A 193 -6.00 -0.28 -1.08
CA GLY A 193 -5.86 0.59 -2.24
C GLY A 193 -4.41 0.66 -2.72
N SER A 194 -4.16 0.81 -4.02
CA SER A 194 -2.81 1.02 -4.57
C SER A 194 -1.86 -0.14 -4.22
N TYR A 195 -0.73 0.14 -3.56
CA TYR A 195 0.14 -0.90 -2.98
C TYR A 195 -0.58 -1.74 -1.91
N GLY A 196 -1.46 -1.15 -1.10
CA GLY A 196 -2.35 -1.89 -0.19
C GLY A 196 -3.24 -2.87 -0.95
N GLY A 197 -3.69 -2.53 -2.17
CA GLY A 197 -4.44 -3.43 -3.04
C GLY A 197 -3.59 -4.58 -3.60
N LYS A 198 -2.32 -4.31 -3.92
CA LYS A 198 -1.34 -5.38 -4.20
C LYS A 198 -1.19 -6.31 -3.00
N LEU A 199 -1.06 -5.75 -1.79
CA LEU A 199 -0.94 -6.53 -0.56
C LEU A 199 -2.20 -7.36 -0.30
N ALA A 200 -3.41 -6.81 -0.47
CA ALA A 200 -4.67 -7.53 -0.29
C ALA A 200 -4.82 -8.70 -1.26
N SER A 201 -4.55 -8.47 -2.56
CA SER A 201 -4.59 -9.53 -3.56
C SER A 201 -3.52 -10.62 -3.31
N TRP A 202 -2.28 -10.25 -3.01
CA TRP A 202 -1.22 -11.19 -2.66
C TRP A 202 -1.50 -11.93 -1.35
N PHE A 203 -2.11 -11.27 -0.37
CA PHE A 203 -2.52 -11.89 0.89
C PHE A 203 -3.56 -12.96 0.65
N ARG A 204 -4.61 -12.67 -0.15
CA ARG A 204 -5.61 -13.69 -0.51
C ARG A 204 -4.99 -14.85 -1.29
N LEU A 205 -4.05 -14.57 -2.19
CA LEU A 205 -3.33 -15.61 -2.96
C LEU A 205 -2.46 -16.52 -2.07
N LYS A 206 -1.74 -15.96 -1.09
CA LYS A 206 -0.76 -16.69 -0.26
C LYS A 206 -1.34 -17.24 1.05
N TYR A 207 -2.35 -16.58 1.62
CA TYR A 207 -3.03 -16.95 2.86
C TYR A 207 -4.54 -17.16 2.65
N PRO A 208 -4.96 -17.99 1.67
CA PRO A 208 -6.39 -18.22 1.40
C PRO A 208 -7.12 -18.96 2.54
N HIS A 209 -6.36 -19.53 3.47
CA HIS A 209 -6.87 -20.15 4.70
C HIS A 209 -7.19 -19.14 5.81
N ILE A 210 -6.73 -17.88 5.68
CA ILE A 210 -7.00 -16.78 6.64
C ILE A 210 -8.07 -15.85 6.09
N ALA A 211 -7.87 -15.28 4.91
CA ALA A 211 -8.82 -14.36 4.27
C ALA A 211 -9.73 -15.10 3.31
N LEU A 212 -11.05 -14.95 3.44
CA LEU A 212 -12.06 -15.52 2.54
C LEU A 212 -12.06 -14.86 1.15
N GLY A 213 -11.80 -13.56 1.10
CA GLY A 213 -11.76 -12.78 -0.13
C GLY A 213 -10.94 -11.49 0.01
N ALA A 214 -10.71 -10.81 -1.10
CA ALA A 214 -10.00 -9.53 -1.14
C ALA A 214 -10.65 -8.51 -2.08
N LEU A 215 -10.72 -7.25 -1.64
CA LEU A 215 -10.96 -6.08 -2.49
C LEU A 215 -9.62 -5.37 -2.74
N ALA A 216 -9.12 -5.48 -3.96
CA ALA A 216 -7.86 -4.90 -4.42
C ALA A 216 -8.14 -3.68 -5.31
N SER A 217 -8.33 -2.54 -4.67
CA SER A 217 -8.68 -1.28 -5.34
C SER A 217 -7.46 -0.61 -5.95
N SER A 218 -7.58 -0.22 -7.22
CA SER A 218 -6.54 0.45 -8.01
C SER A 218 -5.17 -0.22 -7.86
N ALA A 219 -5.12 -1.55 -7.93
CA ALA A 219 -3.93 -2.35 -7.63
C ALA A 219 -3.10 -2.68 -8.90
N PRO A 220 -1.94 -2.04 -9.14
CA PRO A 220 -1.17 -2.21 -10.37
C PRO A 220 -0.30 -3.48 -10.36
N ILE A 221 -0.92 -4.66 -10.20
CA ILE A 221 -0.21 -5.94 -10.05
C ILE A 221 0.47 -6.44 -11.33
N LEU A 222 0.17 -5.84 -12.48
CA LEU A 222 0.75 -6.17 -13.79
C LEU A 222 1.94 -5.27 -14.17
N TYR A 223 2.33 -4.31 -13.32
CA TYR A 223 3.43 -3.37 -13.58
C TYR A 223 4.81 -3.93 -13.23
N PHE A 224 5.10 -5.16 -13.60
CA PHE A 224 6.40 -5.81 -13.34
C PHE A 224 6.90 -6.47 -14.61
N ASP A 225 8.23 -6.48 -14.79
CA ASP A 225 8.86 -6.96 -16.02
C ASP A 225 8.23 -6.31 -17.27
N ASN A 226 8.12 -7.03 -18.38
CA ASN A 226 7.51 -6.55 -19.64
C ASN A 226 6.03 -6.94 -19.76
N ILE A 227 5.31 -7.17 -18.65
CA ILE A 227 3.89 -7.58 -18.67
C ILE A 227 3.00 -6.45 -19.20
N THR A 228 3.22 -5.23 -18.72
CA THR A 228 2.48 -4.03 -19.14
C THR A 228 3.43 -3.09 -19.89
N PRO A 229 2.99 -2.45 -20.99
CA PRO A 229 3.80 -1.43 -21.67
C PRO A 229 4.28 -0.35 -20.70
N GLN A 230 5.57 -0.03 -20.76
CA GLN A 230 6.21 0.89 -19.81
C GLN A 230 5.59 2.29 -19.83
N ASN A 231 5.04 2.70 -20.97
CA ASN A 231 4.37 3.97 -21.15
C ASN A 231 2.90 3.99 -20.74
N GLY A 232 2.29 2.85 -20.34
CA GLY A 232 0.87 2.78 -20.01
C GLY A 232 0.43 3.76 -18.91
N TYR A 233 1.29 3.96 -17.92
CA TYR A 233 1.05 4.92 -16.86
C TYR A 233 1.13 6.34 -17.42
N TYR A 234 2.18 6.63 -18.20
CA TYR A 234 2.37 7.95 -18.80
C TYR A 234 1.40 8.28 -19.93
N SER A 235 0.77 7.31 -20.59
CA SER A 235 -0.27 7.55 -21.59
C SER A 235 -1.58 7.98 -20.92
N ILE A 236 -1.91 7.42 -19.75
CA ILE A 236 -3.03 7.88 -18.92
C ILE A 236 -2.69 9.20 -18.21
N VAL A 237 -1.48 9.36 -17.67
CA VAL A 237 -0.97 10.63 -17.11
C VAL A 237 -0.81 11.69 -18.20
N THR A 238 -0.55 11.37 -19.46
CA THR A 238 -0.60 12.36 -20.55
C THR A 238 -2.01 12.92 -20.70
N LYS A 239 -3.01 12.26 -20.14
CA LYS A 239 -4.34 12.81 -19.98
C LYS A 239 -4.49 13.67 -18.71
N ASP A 240 -3.66 13.51 -17.65
CA ASP A 240 -3.87 14.13 -16.30
C ASP A 240 -2.65 14.32 -15.30
N PHE A 241 -1.36 14.17 -15.67
CA PHE A 241 -0.10 14.52 -14.91
C PHE A 241 0.18 13.80 -13.53
N LYS A 242 1.39 13.78 -12.92
CA LYS A 242 2.64 12.94 -13.05
C LYS A 242 2.89 12.13 -11.74
N THR A 243 3.81 11.11 -11.70
CA THR A 243 4.96 10.87 -10.73
C THR A 243 5.51 9.40 -10.62
N CYS A 244 6.67 9.17 -9.91
CA CYS A 244 7.60 7.97 -9.88
C CYS A 244 7.81 7.21 -8.52
N SER A 245 8.27 5.91 -8.50
CA SER A 245 8.31 4.92 -7.34
C SER A 245 9.64 4.17 -7.06
N GLU A 246 9.67 3.37 -5.96
CA GLU A 246 10.74 2.42 -5.60
C GLU A 246 10.46 0.92 -5.77
N ILE A 247 9.20 0.46 -5.87
CA ILE A 247 8.96 -0.81 -6.55
C ILE A 247 9.46 -0.62 -8.00
N VAL A 248 10.15 -1.63 -8.55
CA VAL A 248 10.58 -1.61 -9.96
C VAL A 248 9.38 -1.79 -10.87
N MET A 249 8.51 -0.79 -10.89
CA MET A 249 7.52 -0.61 -11.93
C MET A 249 8.28 0.00 -13.09
N GLN A 250 8.42 -0.76 -14.18
CA GLN A 250 9.13 -0.32 -15.38
C GLN A 250 8.28 0.75 -16.10
N ILE A 251 8.19 1.93 -15.52
CA ILE A 251 7.38 3.03 -16.02
C ILE A 251 8.32 4.04 -16.69
N GLY A 252 8.12 4.26 -17.98
CA GLY A 252 8.96 5.10 -18.82
C GLY A 252 8.15 5.77 -19.92
N ARG A 253 8.74 6.75 -20.61
CA ARG A 253 8.07 7.49 -21.69
C ARG A 253 8.99 7.67 -22.90
N GLY A 254 8.48 7.39 -24.09
CA GLY A 254 9.19 7.54 -25.35
C GLY A 254 9.17 8.97 -25.88
N GLU A 255 9.69 9.15 -27.10
CA GLU A 255 9.79 10.47 -27.74
C GLU A 255 8.45 11.03 -28.25
N ASN A 256 7.53 10.16 -28.68
CA ASN A 256 6.30 10.56 -29.39
C ASN A 256 5.02 9.92 -28.83
N ASP A 257 5.05 9.32 -27.65
CA ASP A 257 3.93 8.56 -27.08
C ASP A 257 3.20 9.28 -25.93
N THR A 258 3.73 10.40 -25.45
CA THR A 258 3.23 11.15 -24.30
C THR A 258 3.39 12.66 -24.51
N MET A 259 2.67 13.49 -23.74
CA MET A 259 2.88 14.96 -23.76
C MET A 259 4.16 15.40 -23.01
N PHE A 260 4.94 14.45 -22.50
CA PHE A 260 6.11 14.70 -21.68
C PHE A 260 7.39 14.45 -22.48
N PRO A 261 8.49 15.17 -22.18
CA PRO A 261 9.78 14.89 -22.81
C PRO A 261 10.22 13.45 -22.57
N ALA A 262 10.79 12.78 -23.57
CA ALA A 262 11.27 11.39 -23.45
C ALA A 262 12.08 11.15 -22.17
N TYR A 263 11.75 10.06 -21.48
CA TYR A 263 12.48 9.54 -20.33
C TYR A 263 12.20 8.04 -20.25
N PRO A 264 12.81 7.24 -21.14
CA PRO A 264 12.60 5.80 -21.15
C PRO A 264 13.10 5.19 -19.84
N PHE A 265 12.46 4.11 -19.40
CA PHE A 265 12.91 3.42 -18.20
C PHE A 265 14.23 2.70 -18.50
N ASP A 266 15.31 3.11 -17.84
CA ASP A 266 16.60 2.45 -17.90
C ASP A 266 16.83 1.64 -16.61
N LEU A 267 16.81 0.31 -16.74
CA LEU A 267 17.04 -0.59 -15.62
C LEU A 267 18.45 -0.45 -15.02
N HIS A 268 19.46 -0.18 -15.85
CA HIS A 268 20.84 0.01 -15.39
C HIS A 268 20.98 1.32 -14.60
N GLU A 269 20.40 2.41 -15.08
CA GLU A 269 20.35 3.69 -14.35
C GLU A 269 19.57 3.54 -13.04
N PHE A 270 18.44 2.84 -13.06
CA PHE A 270 17.64 2.57 -11.87
C PHE A 270 18.43 1.74 -10.83
N ILE A 271 19.08 0.65 -11.26
CA ILE A 271 19.94 -0.16 -10.39
C ILE A 271 21.07 0.68 -9.79
N LYS A 272 21.72 1.52 -10.59
CA LYS A 272 22.80 2.39 -10.14
C LYS A 272 22.31 3.40 -9.11
N THR A 273 21.21 4.11 -9.39
CA THR A 273 20.60 5.06 -8.48
C THR A 273 20.21 4.42 -7.15
N CYS A 274 19.58 3.24 -7.17
CA CYS A 274 19.25 2.50 -5.96
C CYS A 274 20.49 2.10 -5.17
N LYS A 275 21.56 1.66 -5.84
CA LYS A 275 22.83 1.33 -5.19
C LYS A 275 23.49 2.56 -4.59
N ASP A 276 23.42 3.71 -5.25
CA ASP A 276 24.01 4.96 -4.79
C ASP A 276 23.26 5.52 -3.55
N ILE A 277 21.93 5.47 -3.56
CA ILE A 277 21.09 6.02 -2.46
C ILE A 277 20.99 5.04 -1.29
N TYR A 278 20.74 3.76 -1.56
CA TYR A 278 20.45 2.76 -0.54
C TYR A 278 21.60 1.78 -0.31
N GLY A 279 22.64 1.74 -1.15
CA GLY A 279 23.74 0.78 -0.97
C GLY A 279 23.38 -0.66 -1.33
N ILE A 280 22.21 -0.89 -1.94
CA ILE A 280 21.78 -2.22 -2.40
C ILE A 280 21.20 -2.15 -3.82
N PRO A 281 21.53 -3.10 -4.71
CA PRO A 281 20.85 -3.21 -5.99
C PRO A 281 19.44 -3.78 -5.80
N PRO A 282 18.44 -3.30 -6.56
CA PRO A 282 17.10 -3.87 -6.55
C PRO A 282 17.10 -5.26 -7.20
N ARG A 283 16.09 -6.08 -6.88
CA ARG A 283 15.87 -7.41 -7.48
C ARG A 283 14.67 -7.35 -8.44
N PRO A 284 14.87 -7.02 -9.73
CA PRO A 284 13.77 -6.70 -10.64
C PRO A 284 12.74 -7.84 -10.79
N HIS A 285 13.19 -9.09 -10.79
CA HIS A 285 12.33 -10.26 -11.00
C HIS A 285 11.82 -10.90 -9.70
N TRP A 286 12.09 -10.32 -8.52
CA TRP A 286 11.70 -10.95 -7.26
C TRP A 286 10.18 -11.02 -7.10
N ILE A 287 9.46 -9.95 -7.45
CA ILE A 287 8.00 -9.91 -7.34
C ILE A 287 7.35 -10.91 -8.29
N THR A 288 7.83 -10.98 -9.53
CA THR A 288 7.33 -11.95 -10.51
C THR A 288 7.69 -13.38 -10.14
N THR A 289 8.86 -13.62 -9.54
CA THR A 289 9.20 -14.95 -9.02
C THR A 289 8.32 -15.35 -7.83
N TYR A 290 8.11 -14.45 -6.87
CA TYR A 290 7.46 -14.79 -5.60
C TYR A 290 5.93 -14.84 -5.70
N TYR A 291 5.33 -13.94 -6.48
CA TYR A 291 3.87 -13.81 -6.61
C TYR A 291 3.30 -14.38 -7.92
N GLY A 292 4.12 -15.00 -8.78
CA GLY A 292 3.65 -15.77 -9.96
C GLY A 292 3.70 -15.03 -11.30
N GLY A 293 4.49 -13.97 -11.42
CA GLY A 293 4.49 -12.99 -12.50
C GLY A 293 5.12 -13.33 -13.85
N HIS A 294 5.57 -14.55 -14.15
CA HIS A 294 5.82 -14.86 -15.57
C HIS A 294 4.52 -14.81 -16.40
N ASP A 295 3.41 -15.22 -15.79
CA ASP A 295 2.06 -15.02 -16.31
C ASP A 295 1.08 -14.87 -15.13
N ILE A 296 1.05 -13.68 -14.52
CA ILE A 296 0.25 -13.43 -13.32
C ILE A 296 -1.25 -13.62 -13.58
N LYS A 297 -1.73 -13.33 -14.80
CA LYS A 297 -3.14 -13.55 -15.17
C LYS A 297 -3.46 -15.04 -15.15
N LEU A 298 -2.58 -15.89 -15.70
CA LEU A 298 -2.72 -17.34 -15.65
C LEU A 298 -2.60 -17.90 -14.23
N ILE A 299 -1.69 -17.37 -13.41
CA ILE A 299 -1.56 -17.81 -12.02
C ILE A 299 -2.81 -17.45 -11.22
N LEU A 300 -3.32 -16.22 -11.39
CA LEU A 300 -4.57 -15.81 -10.75
C LEU A 300 -5.73 -16.68 -11.24
N SER A 301 -5.90 -16.89 -12.55
CA SER A 301 -7.01 -17.70 -13.06
C SER A 301 -6.97 -19.17 -12.62
N ARG A 302 -5.77 -19.74 -12.42
CA ARG A 302 -5.62 -21.15 -11.99
C ARG A 302 -5.63 -21.36 -10.50
N PHE A 303 -5.05 -20.44 -9.73
CA PHE A 303 -4.73 -20.65 -8.31
C PHE A 303 -5.30 -19.57 -7.38
N GLY A 304 -5.73 -18.43 -7.92
CA GLY A 304 -6.45 -17.41 -7.18
C GLY A 304 -7.94 -17.72 -7.04
N SER A 305 -8.60 -17.04 -6.13
CA SER A 305 -10.06 -17.03 -6.01
C SER A 305 -10.52 -15.91 -5.08
N ASN A 306 -11.75 -15.45 -5.26
CA ASN A 306 -12.44 -14.48 -4.41
C ASN A 306 -11.67 -13.14 -4.32
N ILE A 307 -11.27 -12.58 -5.46
CA ILE A 307 -10.59 -11.29 -5.53
C ILE A 307 -11.37 -10.35 -6.44
N ILE A 308 -11.72 -9.19 -5.93
CA ILE A 308 -12.28 -8.09 -6.71
C ILE A 308 -11.12 -7.14 -7.04
N PHE A 309 -10.88 -6.90 -8.33
CA PHE A 309 -9.98 -5.86 -8.79
C PHE A 309 -10.79 -4.66 -9.28
N SER A 310 -10.92 -3.64 -8.44
CA SER A 310 -11.60 -2.40 -8.82
C SER A 310 -10.60 -1.40 -9.42
N ASN A 311 -10.95 -0.75 -10.54
CA ASN A 311 -10.07 0.23 -11.20
C ASN A 311 -10.88 1.37 -11.82
N GLY A 312 -10.56 2.60 -11.44
CA GLY A 312 -10.99 3.78 -12.17
C GLY A 312 -10.15 3.97 -13.44
N LEU A 313 -10.76 4.11 -14.61
CA LEU A 313 -9.99 4.22 -15.88
C LEU A 313 -9.35 5.59 -16.10
N ARG A 314 -9.58 6.56 -15.20
CA ARG A 314 -8.78 7.81 -15.14
C ARG A 314 -7.57 7.68 -14.24
N ASP A 315 -7.50 6.63 -13.41
CA ASP A 315 -6.32 6.31 -12.63
C ASP A 315 -5.23 5.75 -13.55
N PRO A 316 -4.04 6.37 -13.63
CA PRO A 316 -2.94 5.86 -14.41
C PRO A 316 -2.50 4.43 -14.07
N TYR A 317 -2.66 4.00 -12.83
CA TYR A 317 -2.29 2.64 -12.44
C TYR A 317 -3.23 1.58 -12.98
N SER A 318 -4.44 1.95 -13.44
CA SER A 318 -5.37 1.02 -14.07
C SER A 318 -4.76 0.32 -15.29
N SER A 319 -3.81 0.97 -15.98
CA SER A 319 -3.06 0.36 -17.09
C SER A 319 -2.26 -0.89 -16.69
N GLY A 320 -1.85 -1.00 -15.42
CA GLY A 320 -1.24 -2.21 -14.86
C GLY A 320 -2.15 -2.96 -13.89
N GLY A 321 -3.43 -2.65 -13.87
CA GLY A 321 -4.46 -3.36 -13.09
C GLY A 321 -5.09 -4.51 -13.87
N VAL A 322 -5.95 -5.28 -13.20
CA VAL A 322 -6.81 -6.28 -13.86
C VAL A 322 -8.11 -5.60 -14.26
N LEU A 323 -8.37 -5.54 -15.57
CA LEU A 323 -9.49 -4.78 -16.15
C LEU A 323 -10.61 -5.67 -16.73
N GLU A 324 -10.41 -6.98 -16.68
CA GLU A 324 -11.35 -8.00 -17.16
C GLU A 324 -11.39 -9.16 -16.17
N ASP A 325 -12.51 -9.87 -16.12
CA ASP A 325 -12.66 -11.04 -15.26
C ASP A 325 -11.66 -12.13 -15.69
N LEU A 326 -10.92 -12.68 -14.72
CA LEU A 326 -9.96 -13.76 -14.95
C LEU A 326 -10.54 -15.14 -14.63
N SER A 327 -11.61 -15.18 -13.85
CA SER A 327 -12.42 -16.38 -13.53
C SER A 327 -13.76 -15.94 -12.93
N GLU A 328 -14.66 -16.88 -12.64
CA GLU A 328 -15.94 -16.60 -11.95
C GLU A 328 -15.79 -15.91 -10.59
N SER A 329 -14.64 -16.08 -9.92
CA SER A 329 -14.38 -15.51 -8.59
C SER A 329 -13.25 -14.49 -8.55
N ILE A 330 -12.64 -14.19 -9.71
CA ILE A 330 -11.64 -13.13 -9.85
C ILE A 330 -12.18 -12.15 -10.87
N VAL A 331 -12.83 -11.11 -10.34
CA VAL A 331 -13.67 -10.21 -11.12
C VAL A 331 -13.08 -8.82 -11.17
N ALA A 332 -13.22 -8.16 -12.31
CA ALA A 332 -12.82 -6.77 -12.51
C ALA A 332 -14.04 -5.85 -12.41
N VAL A 333 -13.89 -4.76 -11.64
CA VAL A 333 -14.89 -3.70 -11.52
C VAL A 333 -14.27 -2.41 -12.03
N THR A 334 -14.52 -2.08 -13.29
CA THR A 334 -13.91 -0.92 -13.94
C THR A 334 -14.91 0.24 -14.07
N THR A 335 -14.44 1.48 -13.83
CA THR A 335 -15.27 2.68 -13.96
C THR A 335 -14.62 3.74 -14.87
N PRO A 336 -15.27 4.15 -15.98
CA PRO A 336 -14.67 5.11 -16.93
C PRO A 336 -14.28 6.47 -16.36
N LYS A 337 -14.98 6.91 -15.30
CA LYS A 337 -14.78 8.21 -14.64
C LYS A 337 -14.04 8.10 -13.30
N GLY A 338 -13.80 6.87 -12.81
CA GLY A 338 -13.13 6.66 -11.54
C GLY A 338 -11.67 7.13 -11.58
N SER A 339 -11.24 7.78 -10.50
CA SER A 339 -9.84 8.03 -10.20
C SER A 339 -9.32 7.02 -9.17
N HIS A 340 -8.15 7.28 -8.60
CA HIS A 340 -7.43 6.34 -7.76
C HIS A 340 -8.20 6.01 -6.47
N CYS A 341 -8.50 4.72 -6.26
CA CYS A 341 -9.08 4.18 -5.02
C CYS A 341 -10.39 4.81 -4.53
N LEU A 342 -11.19 5.48 -5.38
CA LEU A 342 -12.38 6.21 -4.92
C LEU A 342 -13.43 5.32 -4.22
N ASP A 343 -13.53 4.07 -4.64
CA ASP A 343 -14.45 3.07 -4.11
C ASP A 343 -14.25 2.78 -2.63
N ILE A 344 -13.00 2.85 -2.14
CA ILE A 344 -12.69 2.53 -0.75
C ILE A 344 -12.69 3.74 0.20
N LEU A 345 -12.82 4.96 -0.35
CA LEU A 345 -12.93 6.19 0.43
C LEU A 345 -14.29 6.29 1.15
N ASN A 346 -14.41 7.23 2.10
CA ASN A 346 -15.69 7.57 2.72
C ASN A 346 -16.77 7.85 1.69
N SER A 347 -17.95 7.28 1.93
CA SER A 347 -19.15 7.63 1.21
C SER A 347 -19.58 9.08 1.49
N ASP A 348 -20.04 9.73 0.44
CA ASP A 348 -20.52 11.10 0.47
C ASP A 348 -21.87 11.18 -0.26
N LYS A 349 -22.74 12.09 0.19
CA LYS A 349 -24.03 12.32 -0.47
C LYS A 349 -23.88 12.91 -1.86
N THR A 350 -22.72 13.52 -2.13
CA THR A 350 -22.36 14.10 -3.42
C THR A 350 -21.66 13.11 -4.34
N ASP A 351 -21.42 11.87 -3.89
CA ASP A 351 -20.80 10.85 -4.73
C ASP A 351 -21.67 10.60 -5.97
N PRO A 352 -21.05 10.52 -7.16
CA PRO A 352 -21.80 10.32 -8.40
C PRO A 352 -22.38 8.91 -8.46
N ASP A 353 -23.52 8.75 -9.14
CA ASP A 353 -24.25 7.47 -9.23
C ASP A 353 -23.37 6.29 -9.67
N TRP A 354 -22.41 6.51 -10.57
CA TRP A 354 -21.50 5.47 -11.03
C TRP A 354 -20.59 4.94 -9.92
N LEU A 355 -20.18 5.79 -8.96
CA LEU A 355 -19.36 5.39 -7.81
C LEU A 355 -20.22 4.61 -6.80
N ILE A 356 -21.45 5.06 -6.58
CA ILE A 356 -22.42 4.34 -5.73
C ILE A 356 -22.71 2.95 -6.31
N MET A 357 -22.91 2.85 -7.63
CA MET A 357 -23.13 1.56 -8.31
C MET A 357 -21.90 0.65 -8.24
N GLN A 358 -20.69 1.21 -8.37
CA GLN A 358 -19.46 0.45 -8.19
C GLN A 358 -19.38 -0.18 -6.79
N ARG A 359 -19.57 0.63 -5.73
CA ARG A 359 -19.55 0.14 -4.35
C ARG A 359 -20.63 -0.89 -4.06
N LYS A 360 -21.83 -0.71 -4.62
CA LYS A 360 -22.92 -1.70 -4.52
C LYS A 360 -22.52 -3.04 -5.15
N LYS A 361 -21.93 -3.03 -6.34
CA LYS A 361 -21.46 -4.25 -7.00
C LYS A 361 -20.40 -4.98 -6.15
N GLU A 362 -19.47 -4.22 -5.55
CA GLU A 362 -18.45 -4.78 -4.65
C GLU A 362 -19.09 -5.44 -3.42
N ILE A 363 -20.03 -4.76 -2.76
CA ILE A 363 -20.79 -5.28 -1.61
C ILE A 363 -21.60 -6.54 -1.97
N GLU A 364 -22.26 -6.56 -3.13
CA GLU A 364 -23.03 -7.71 -3.61
C GLU A 364 -22.16 -8.97 -3.76
N ILE A 365 -20.94 -8.81 -4.28
CA ILE A 365 -19.98 -9.91 -4.40
C ILE A 365 -19.55 -10.39 -3.01
N GLU A 366 -19.25 -9.46 -2.09
CA GLU A 366 -18.87 -9.80 -0.71
C GLU A 366 -20.00 -10.50 0.07
N ASP A 367 -21.26 -10.09 -0.12
CA ASP A 367 -22.45 -10.76 0.43
C ASP A 367 -22.58 -12.19 -0.12
N GLY A 368 -22.33 -12.38 -1.41
CA GLY A 368 -22.29 -13.70 -2.04
C GLY A 368 -21.24 -14.60 -1.39
N LEU A 369 -20.03 -14.08 -1.17
CA LEU A 369 -18.95 -14.82 -0.50
C LEU A 369 -19.30 -15.17 0.95
N LYS A 370 -19.87 -14.23 1.70
CA LYS A 370 -20.32 -14.44 3.09
C LYS A 370 -21.37 -15.53 3.16
N THR A 371 -22.36 -15.50 2.27
CA THR A 371 -23.45 -16.49 2.19
C THR A 371 -22.88 -17.88 1.88
N TYR A 372 -22.04 -17.98 0.84
CA TYR A 372 -21.36 -19.23 0.50
C TYR A 372 -20.55 -19.80 1.67
N TYR A 373 -19.83 -18.94 2.41
CA TYR A 373 -19.07 -19.38 3.58
C TYR A 373 -19.96 -19.90 4.71
N ALA A 374 -21.10 -19.25 4.97
CA ALA A 374 -22.08 -19.71 5.96
C ALA A 374 -22.66 -21.09 5.61
N ASP A 375 -22.86 -21.39 4.33
CA ASP A 375 -23.40 -22.68 3.87
C ASP A 375 -22.42 -23.85 4.02
N ILE A 376 -21.11 -23.59 3.92
CA ILE A 376 -20.06 -24.63 4.04
C ILE A 376 -19.55 -24.83 5.47
N LEU A 377 -19.71 -23.83 6.34
CA LEU A 377 -19.26 -23.88 7.73
C LEU A 377 -19.80 -25.10 8.50
N PRO A 378 -21.11 -25.43 8.47
CA PRO A 378 -21.67 -26.60 9.15
C PRO A 378 -21.13 -27.94 8.63
N LYS A 379 -20.74 -28.00 7.35
CA LYS A 379 -20.29 -29.23 6.68
C LYS A 379 -18.84 -29.62 7.02
N ARG A 380 -18.09 -28.75 7.70
CA ARG A 380 -16.74 -29.06 8.19
C ARG A 380 -16.73 -29.84 9.52
N TYR A 381 -17.90 -30.06 10.11
CA TYR A 381 -18.07 -30.69 11.43
C TYR A 381 -18.92 -31.96 11.40
N ILE A 382 -19.11 -32.57 10.23
CA ILE A 382 -19.70 -33.91 10.06
C ILE A 382 -18.61 -34.85 9.57
#